data_AF-A0A078IUP3-F1
#
_entry.id   AF-A0A078IUP3-F1
#
_cell.length_a   1.000
_cell.length_b   1.000
_cell.length_c   1.000
_cell.angle_alpha   90.00
_cell.angle_beta   90.00
_cell.angle_gamma   90.00
#
_symmetry.space_group_name_H-M   'P 1'
#
loop_
_entity.id
_entity.type
_entity.pdbx_description
1 polymer ?
#
loop_
_entity_poly.entity_id
_entity_poly.type
_entity_poly.pdbx_seq_one_letter_code
_entity_poly.pdbx_strand_id
1 'polypeptide(L)'
;MDKASIIKDAISYIQGLQYEESKLEAEIRELESTPKSSLSFSKDFDRDLLVPVTSKKMKQLDSGPSRSLIEVLDLKVTFMGERTVVVNVTCNKRTDTMVKLCEVFESLNLKIITSNLNSFSGMIFNTVFIEAEEEEQEVVRLKIETGIGAYNETQSPTLSIDSLY
;
A
#
# COMPACT_ATOMS: atom_id res chain seq x y z
N MET A 1 35.38 -34.34 7.51
CA MET A 1 34.19 -33.87 6.77
C MET A 1 34.54 -33.94 5.31
N ASP A 2 33.88 -34.82 4.55
CA ASP A 2 34.31 -35.14 3.19
C ASP A 2 33.74 -34.15 2.18
N LYS A 3 34.58 -33.71 1.24
CA LYS A 3 34.18 -32.74 0.20
C LYS A 3 32.98 -33.24 -0.62
N ALA A 4 32.91 -34.56 -0.86
CA ALA A 4 31.77 -35.18 -1.52
C ALA A 4 30.47 -35.08 -0.70
N SER A 5 30.54 -35.20 0.63
CA SER A 5 29.38 -35.04 1.52
C SER A 5 28.86 -33.60 1.50
N ILE A 6 29.76 -32.62 1.58
CA ILE A 6 29.41 -31.19 1.55
C ILE A 6 28.71 -30.82 0.24
N ILE A 7 29.23 -31.30 -0.89
CA ILE A 7 28.63 -31.06 -2.21
C ILE A 7 27.24 -31.70 -2.29
N LYS A 8 27.08 -32.93 -1.80
CA LYS A 8 25.79 -33.63 -1.76
C LYS A 8 24.76 -32.85 -0.93
N ASP A 9 25.17 -32.35 0.23
CA ASP A 9 24.30 -31.58 1.12
C ASP A 9 23.89 -30.25 0.48
N ALA A 10 24.83 -29.55 -0.18
CA ALA A 10 24.55 -28.32 -0.90
C ALA A 10 23.58 -28.53 -2.08
N ILE A 11 23.75 -29.61 -2.86
CA ILE A 11 22.83 -29.97 -3.94
C ILE A 11 21.43 -30.25 -3.37
N SER A 12 21.35 -31.03 -2.29
CA SER A 12 20.07 -31.37 -1.65
C SER A 12 19.38 -30.10 -1.12
N TYR A 13 20.13 -29.15 -0.56
CA TYR A 13 19.61 -27.87 -0.10
C TYR A 13 19.07 -27.01 -1.24
N ILE A 14 19.81 -26.87 -2.34
CA ILE A 14 19.37 -26.10 -3.52
C ILE A 14 18.10 -26.73 -4.12
N GLN A 15 18.03 -28.05 -4.22
CA GLN A 15 16.83 -28.75 -4.69
C GLN A 15 15.61 -28.48 -3.79
N GLY A 16 15.82 -28.46 -2.47
CA GLY A 16 14.79 -28.09 -1.51
C GLY A 16 14.29 -26.65 -1.72
N LEU A 17 15.21 -25.70 -1.95
CA LEU A 17 14.84 -24.31 -2.23
C LEU A 17 14.05 -24.16 -3.53
N GLN A 18 14.47 -24.82 -4.61
CA GLN A 18 13.77 -24.79 -5.91
C GLN A 18 12.36 -25.38 -5.81
N TYR A 19 12.17 -26.39 -4.96
CA TYR A 19 10.87 -26.96 -4.69
C TYR A 19 9.94 -25.96 -3.97
N GLU A 20 10.43 -25.29 -2.92
CA GLU A 20 9.65 -24.27 -2.21
C GLU A 20 9.32 -23.06 -3.12
N GLU A 21 10.26 -22.62 -3.96
CA GLU A 21 10.04 -21.58 -4.98
C GLU A 21 8.88 -21.96 -5.91
N SER A 22 8.94 -23.16 -6.52
CA SER A 22 7.90 -23.66 -7.43
C SER A 22 6.53 -23.77 -6.76
N LYS A 23 6.51 -24.18 -5.49
CA LYS A 23 5.29 -24.31 -4.70
C LYS A 23 4.67 -22.94 -4.41
N LEU A 24 5.47 -21.96 -4.01
CA LEU A 24 5.00 -20.60 -3.76
C LEU A 24 4.50 -19.93 -5.05
N GLU A 25 5.20 -20.11 -6.18
CA GLU A 25 4.72 -19.62 -7.47
C GLU A 25 3.35 -20.20 -7.86
N ALA A 26 3.12 -21.48 -7.58
CA ALA A 26 1.84 -22.12 -7.83
C ALA A 26 0.72 -21.56 -6.94
N GLU A 27 1.00 -21.36 -5.65
CA GLU A 27 0.06 -20.75 -4.70
C GLU A 27 -0.30 -19.31 -5.11
N ILE A 28 0.69 -18.50 -5.50
CA ILE A 28 0.47 -17.15 -6.03
C ILE A 28 -0.43 -17.20 -7.26
N ARG A 29 -0.13 -18.08 -8.22
CA ARG A 29 -0.94 -18.23 -9.43
C ARG A 29 -2.38 -18.63 -9.12
N GLU A 30 -2.61 -19.51 -8.15
CA GLU A 30 -3.95 -19.90 -7.70
C GLU A 30 -4.70 -18.70 -7.11
N LEU A 31 -4.05 -17.96 -6.20
CA LEU A 31 -4.60 -16.76 -5.57
C LEU A 31 -4.93 -15.65 -6.59
N GLU A 32 -4.12 -15.52 -7.65
CA GLU A 32 -4.37 -14.59 -8.76
C GLU A 32 -5.49 -15.07 -9.69
N SER A 33 -5.62 -16.38 -9.89
CA SER A 33 -6.61 -16.96 -10.81
C SER A 33 -8.03 -17.02 -10.25
N THR A 34 -8.18 -16.93 -8.93
CA THR A 34 -9.49 -16.94 -8.26
C THR A 34 -10.18 -15.59 -8.46
N PRO A 35 -11.23 -15.49 -9.31
CA PRO A 35 -11.97 -14.25 -9.45
C PRO A 35 -12.70 -13.99 -8.13
N LYS A 36 -12.47 -12.82 -7.52
CA LYS A 36 -13.22 -12.36 -6.35
C LYS A 36 -14.69 -12.16 -6.72
N SER A 37 -15.48 -13.22 -6.75
CA SER A 37 -16.93 -13.16 -6.92
C SER A 37 -17.59 -12.59 -5.66
N SER A 38 -18.43 -11.58 -5.89
CA SER A 38 -19.40 -10.93 -4.99
C SER A 38 -18.87 -10.08 -3.82
N LEU A 39 -18.52 -8.83 -4.12
CA LEU A 39 -19.23 -7.70 -3.53
C LEU A 39 -19.74 -6.82 -4.66
N SER A 40 -20.96 -7.14 -5.11
CA SER A 40 -21.80 -6.23 -5.89
C SER A 40 -22.12 -5.01 -5.02
N PHE A 41 -21.34 -3.94 -5.14
CA PHE A 41 -21.84 -2.63 -4.73
C PHE A 41 -22.76 -2.12 -5.82
N SER A 42 -24.03 -1.97 -5.45
CA SER A 42 -25.16 -1.61 -6.29
C SER A 42 -24.83 -0.48 -7.26
N LYS A 43 -25.16 -0.78 -8.51
CA LYS A 43 -25.24 0.18 -9.61
C LYS A 43 -26.58 0.91 -9.47
N ASP A 44 -26.62 1.94 -8.62
CA ASP A 44 -27.69 2.93 -8.61
C ASP A 44 -27.10 4.28 -9.02
N PHE A 45 -26.82 4.43 -10.32
CA PHE A 45 -26.77 5.74 -10.94
C PHE A 45 -27.86 5.75 -12.00
N ASP A 46 -28.96 6.38 -11.63
CA ASP A 46 -30.11 6.68 -12.45
C ASP A 46 -29.64 7.42 -13.70
N ARG A 47 -29.75 6.77 -14.86
CA ARG A 47 -29.39 7.31 -16.17
C ARG A 47 -30.60 7.19 -17.08
N ASP A 48 -31.67 7.87 -16.70
CA ASP A 48 -32.65 8.35 -17.65
C ASP A 48 -32.16 9.69 -18.21
N LEU A 49 -31.62 9.62 -19.43
CA LEU A 49 -32.01 10.42 -20.59
C LEU A 49 -30.96 10.24 -21.71
N LEU A 50 -31.39 9.51 -22.73
CA LEU A 50 -30.73 9.20 -24.00
C LEU A 50 -30.34 10.47 -24.77
N VAL A 51 -29.14 10.49 -25.39
CA VAL A 51 -28.92 10.77 -26.84
C VAL A 51 -27.50 10.27 -27.24
N PRO A 52 -27.34 9.43 -28.28
CA PRO A 52 -26.07 9.24 -28.96
C PRO A 52 -25.94 10.20 -30.16
N VAL A 53 -24.74 10.74 -30.44
CA VAL A 53 -24.15 10.94 -31.80
C VAL A 53 -22.97 11.95 -31.79
N THR A 54 -21.80 11.37 -32.06
CA THR A 54 -20.61 11.85 -32.83
C THR A 54 -19.80 13.11 -32.47
N SER A 55 -18.48 12.88 -32.56
CA SER A 55 -17.39 13.75 -33.01
C SER A 55 -16.49 14.43 -31.96
N LYS A 56 -15.23 13.96 -31.98
CA LYS A 56 -13.95 14.63 -31.68
C LYS A 56 -14.02 15.91 -30.82
N LYS A 57 -13.65 15.75 -29.54
CA LYS A 57 -12.73 16.67 -28.85
C LYS A 57 -12.15 15.96 -27.64
N MET A 58 -10.81 15.98 -27.50
CA MET A 58 -10.15 15.81 -26.21
C MET A 58 -10.77 16.82 -25.25
N LYS A 59 -11.61 16.32 -24.35
CA LYS A 59 -11.95 17.02 -23.13
C LYS A 59 -11.36 16.15 -22.04
N GLN A 60 -10.21 16.59 -21.55
CA GLN A 60 -9.79 16.37 -20.18
C GLN A 60 -11.03 16.64 -19.32
N LEU A 61 -11.72 15.57 -18.94
CA LEU A 61 -12.71 15.64 -17.88
C LEU A 61 -11.86 15.80 -16.63
N ASP A 62 -11.85 17.02 -16.10
CA ASP A 62 -11.65 17.27 -14.68
C ASP A 62 -12.54 16.30 -13.91
N SER A 63 -12.02 15.11 -13.61
CA SER A 63 -12.45 14.41 -12.41
C SER A 63 -11.93 15.29 -11.27
N GLY A 64 -12.81 16.14 -10.73
CA GLY A 64 -12.52 16.89 -9.51
C GLY A 64 -11.89 15.95 -8.47
N PRO A 65 -11.00 16.46 -7.60
CA PRO A 65 -10.11 15.64 -6.82
C PRO A 65 -10.92 14.59 -6.07
N SER A 66 -10.83 13.33 -6.52
CA SER A 66 -11.36 12.21 -5.78
C SER A 66 -10.54 12.17 -4.50
N ARG A 67 -11.10 12.71 -3.42
CA ARG A 67 -10.49 12.80 -2.09
C ARG A 67 -10.46 11.42 -1.45
N SER A 68 -9.79 10.46 -2.09
CA SER A 68 -9.65 9.11 -1.56
C SER A 68 -8.75 9.13 -0.33
N LEU A 69 -9.24 8.57 0.76
CA LEU A 69 -8.48 8.44 2.00
C LEU A 69 -7.42 7.34 1.87
N ILE A 70 -6.41 7.41 2.72
CA ILE A 70 -5.45 6.32 2.92
C ILE A 70 -6.12 5.30 3.84
N GLU A 71 -6.54 4.17 3.27
CA GLU A 71 -7.11 3.02 3.99
C GLU A 71 -5.97 2.08 4.40
N VAL A 72 -5.43 2.28 5.61
CA VAL A 72 -4.39 1.42 6.18
C VAL A 72 -5.00 0.11 6.66
N LEU A 73 -4.46 -1.01 6.18
CA LEU A 73 -4.83 -2.37 6.58
C LEU A 73 -3.93 -2.90 7.70
N ASP A 74 -2.65 -2.58 7.66
CA ASP A 74 -1.65 -3.03 8.63
C ASP A 74 -0.52 -2.00 8.75
N LEU A 75 -0.08 -1.74 9.99
CA LEU A 75 1.09 -0.92 10.29
C LEU A 75 1.94 -1.67 11.32
N LYS A 76 3.14 -2.06 10.90
CA LYS A 76 4.13 -2.72 11.75
C LYS A 76 5.37 -1.86 11.88
N VAL A 77 5.84 -1.70 13.10
CA VAL A 77 7.07 -0.96 13.40
C VAL A 77 7.95 -1.87 14.24
N THR A 78 9.17 -2.12 13.77
CA THR A 78 10.10 -3.08 14.40
C THR A 78 11.51 -2.51 14.41
N PHE A 79 12.19 -2.57 15.55
CA PHE A 79 13.61 -2.26 15.63
C PHE A 79 14.47 -3.34 14.95
N MET A 80 15.43 -2.92 14.13
CA MET A 80 16.32 -3.80 13.35
C MET A 80 17.77 -3.80 13.87
N GLY A 81 18.07 -3.09 14.97
CA GLY A 81 19.44 -2.87 15.42
C GLY A 81 20.09 -1.64 14.77
N GLU A 82 21.32 -1.32 15.16
CA GLU A 82 22.15 -0.26 14.54
C GLU A 82 21.43 1.11 14.38
N ARG A 83 20.58 1.46 15.36
CA ARG A 83 19.73 2.66 15.33
C ARG A 83 18.81 2.73 14.10
N THR A 84 18.26 1.60 13.67
CA THR A 84 17.33 1.52 12.55
C THR A 84 16.00 0.92 13.00
N VAL A 85 14.91 1.62 12.68
CA VAL A 85 13.53 1.15 12.82
C VAL A 85 12.97 0.89 11.43
N VAL A 86 12.35 -0.27 11.24
CA VAL A 86 11.66 -0.66 10.00
C VAL A 86 10.18 -0.48 10.20
N VAL A 87 9.56 0.25 9.28
CA VAL A 87 8.12 0.46 9.19
C VAL A 87 7.60 -0.28 7.98
N ASN A 88 6.58 -1.09 8.16
CA ASN A 88 5.81 -1.70 7.08
C ASN A 88 4.38 -1.18 7.14
N VAL A 89 3.93 -0.50 6.09
CA VAL A 89 2.56 -0.02 5.91
C VAL A 89 1.91 -0.80 4.77
N THR A 90 0.78 -1.44 5.04
CA THR A 90 -0.06 -2.07 4.01
C THR A 90 -1.34 -1.28 3.87
N CYS A 91 -1.68 -0.86 2.66
CA CYS A 91 -2.85 -0.03 2.37
C CYS A 91 -3.66 -0.60 1.21
N ASN A 92 -4.95 -0.29 1.13
CA ASN A 92 -5.70 -0.48 -0.11
C ASN A 92 -5.20 0.50 -1.18
N LYS A 93 -5.07 0.01 -2.42
CA LYS A 93 -4.75 0.84 -3.57
C LYS A 93 -5.97 1.65 -3.96
N ARG A 94 -5.89 2.97 -3.75
CA ARG A 94 -6.82 3.96 -4.32
C ARG A 94 -6.05 4.88 -5.27
N THR A 95 -6.78 5.80 -5.89
CA THR A 95 -6.19 6.88 -6.68
C THR A 95 -5.18 7.64 -5.83
N ASP A 96 -3.96 7.75 -6.36
CA ASP A 96 -2.82 8.48 -5.81
C ASP A 96 -2.33 8.05 -4.42
N THR A 97 -2.81 6.95 -3.84
CA THR A 97 -2.39 6.50 -2.49
C THR A 97 -0.88 6.43 -2.31
N MET A 98 -0.13 6.05 -3.36
CA MET A 98 1.34 6.07 -3.33
C MET A 98 1.90 7.47 -3.09
N VAL A 99 1.41 8.47 -3.83
CA VAL A 99 1.82 9.87 -3.69
C VAL A 99 1.44 10.39 -2.30
N LYS A 100 0.23 10.08 -1.85
CA LYS A 100 -0.29 10.49 -0.52
C LYS A 100 0.56 9.95 0.62
N LEU A 101 0.98 8.69 0.55
CA LEU A 101 1.90 8.10 1.53
C LEU A 101 3.25 8.83 1.52
N CYS A 102 3.80 9.13 0.34
CA CYS A 102 5.04 9.91 0.25
C CYS A 102 4.90 11.29 0.90
N GLU A 103 3.80 12.01 0.65
CA GLU A 103 3.50 13.31 1.28
C GLU A 103 3.42 13.20 2.81
N VAL A 104 2.76 12.17 3.33
CA VAL A 104 2.71 11.90 4.77
C VAL A 104 4.12 11.68 5.30
N PHE A 105 4.90 10.77 4.73
CA PHE A 105 6.25 10.48 5.22
C PHE A 105 7.21 11.67 5.13
N GLU A 106 7.08 12.51 4.11
CA GLU A 106 7.83 13.77 3.98
C GLU A 106 7.47 14.76 5.11
N SER A 107 6.19 14.84 5.49
CA SER A 107 5.72 15.73 6.55
C SER A 107 6.18 15.36 7.96
N LEU A 108 6.52 14.08 8.20
CA LEU A 108 6.84 13.56 9.54
C LEU A 108 8.26 13.92 10.02
N ASN A 109 9.08 14.52 9.15
CA ASN A 109 10.46 14.91 9.42
C ASN A 109 11.29 13.78 10.08
N LEU A 110 11.07 12.55 9.60
CA LEU A 110 11.79 11.35 10.01
C LEU A 110 13.05 11.22 9.16
N LYS A 111 14.14 10.73 9.76
CA LYS A 111 15.38 10.47 9.02
C LYS A 111 15.28 9.14 8.28
N ILE A 112 14.70 9.17 7.07
CA ILE A 112 14.55 8.00 6.21
C ILE A 112 15.90 7.65 5.58
N ILE A 113 16.38 6.43 5.83
CA ILE A 113 17.59 5.86 5.22
C ILE A 113 17.26 5.35 3.81
N THR A 114 16.18 4.58 3.71
CA THR A 114 15.67 4.05 2.43
C THR A 114 14.19 3.74 2.56
N SER A 115 13.49 3.78 1.44
CA SER A 115 12.08 3.39 1.36
C SER A 115 11.82 2.63 0.08
N ASN A 116 10.98 1.60 0.17
CA ASN A 116 10.44 0.88 -0.95
C ASN A 116 8.91 0.99 -0.93
N LEU A 117 8.31 1.17 -2.10
CA LEU A 117 6.87 1.27 -2.29
C LEU A 117 6.45 0.38 -3.45
N ASN A 118 5.75 -0.71 -3.12
CA ASN A 118 5.29 -1.69 -4.09
C ASN A 118 3.76 -1.69 -4.15
N SER A 119 3.21 -2.11 -5.29
CA SER A 119 1.77 -2.32 -5.44
C SER A 119 1.51 -3.70 -6.01
N PHE A 120 0.68 -4.49 -5.31
CA PHE A 120 0.32 -5.84 -5.71
C PHE A 120 -1.11 -6.16 -5.31
N SER A 121 -1.87 -6.81 -6.21
CA SER A 121 -3.24 -7.29 -5.96
C SER A 121 -4.21 -6.26 -5.35
N GLY A 122 -4.14 -5.00 -5.82
CA GLY A 122 -4.99 -3.92 -5.30
C GLY A 122 -4.59 -3.40 -3.92
N MET A 123 -3.40 -3.77 -3.43
CA MET A 123 -2.79 -3.23 -2.22
C MET A 123 -1.51 -2.45 -2.56
N ILE A 124 -1.08 -1.65 -1.60
CA ILE A 124 0.21 -0.96 -1.58
C ILE A 124 0.97 -1.41 -0.34
N PHE A 125 2.22 -1.80 -0.53
CA PHE A 125 3.15 -2.19 0.52
C PHE A 125 4.28 -1.18 0.56
N ASN A 126 4.39 -0.45 1.65
CA ASN A 126 5.47 0.49 1.87
C ASN A 126 6.37 -0.03 2.99
N THR A 127 7.66 -0.15 2.71
CA THR A 127 8.69 -0.47 3.71
C THR A 127 9.60 0.74 3.83
N VAL A 128 9.74 1.29 5.04
CA VAL A 128 10.57 2.47 5.31
C VAL A 128 11.58 2.13 6.39
N PHE A 129 12.85 2.42 6.14
CA PHE A 129 13.94 2.29 7.09
C PHE A 129 14.23 3.69 7.64
N ILE A 130 14.08 3.86 8.94
CA ILE A 130 14.23 5.14 9.64
C ILE A 130 15.37 5.02 10.62
N GLU A 131 16.24 6.02 10.66
CA GLU A 131 17.26 6.13 11.69
C GLU A 131 16.64 6.62 13.00
N ALA A 132 16.56 5.74 14.00
CA ALA A 132 15.94 5.97 15.31
C ALA A 132 16.43 4.92 16.33
N GLU A 133 16.38 5.26 17.62
CA GLU A 133 16.71 4.35 18.72
C GLU A 133 15.54 3.42 19.06
N GLU A 134 15.81 2.30 19.75
CA GLU A 134 14.78 1.31 20.12
C GLU A 134 13.67 1.94 20.99
N GLU A 135 14.06 2.84 21.89
CA GLU A 135 13.15 3.58 22.78
C GLU A 135 12.18 4.48 21.99
N GLU A 136 12.54 4.89 20.78
CA GLU A 136 11.74 5.75 19.91
C GLU A 136 10.73 4.96 19.06
N GLN A 137 10.71 3.63 19.11
CA GLN A 137 9.87 2.78 18.26
C GLN A 137 8.37 3.15 18.35
N GLU A 138 7.85 3.28 19.57
CA GLU A 138 6.44 3.66 19.80
C GLU A 138 6.17 5.12 19.38
N VAL A 139 7.16 6.01 19.52
CA VAL A 139 7.05 7.40 19.08
C VAL A 139 6.97 7.48 17.56
N VAL A 140 7.79 6.69 16.85
CA VAL A 140 7.75 6.57 15.38
C VAL A 140 6.40 6.03 14.93
N ARG A 141 5.91 4.97 15.58
CA ARG A 141 4.59 4.41 15.30
C ARG A 141 3.48 5.45 15.44
N LEU A 142 3.40 6.11 16.59
CA LEU A 142 2.36 7.09 16.88
C LEU A 142 2.42 8.28 15.91
N LYS A 143 3.63 8.75 15.55
CA LYS A 143 3.82 9.81 14.54
C LYS A 143 3.21 9.41 13.20
N ILE A 144 3.43 8.17 12.75
CA ILE A 144 2.93 7.68 11.46
C ILE A 144 1.41 7.52 11.51
N GLU A 145 0.86 6.92 12.57
CA GLU A 145 -0.59 6.77 12.75
C GLU A 145 -1.28 8.15 12.77
N THR A 146 -0.73 9.09 13.52
CA THR A 146 -1.26 10.46 13.62
C THR A 146 -1.12 11.21 12.30
N GLY A 147 0.01 11.07 11.59
CA GLY A 147 0.23 11.70 10.30
C GLY A 147 -0.75 11.24 9.23
N ILE A 148 -1.02 9.94 9.17
CA ILE A 148 -2.03 9.38 8.26
C ILE A 148 -3.44 9.83 8.66
N GLY A 149 -3.75 9.85 9.96
CA GLY A 149 -5.04 10.35 10.47
C GLY A 149 -5.28 11.81 10.10
N ALA A 150 -4.32 12.69 10.38
CA ALA A 150 -4.39 14.11 10.06
C ALA A 150 -4.50 14.36 8.54
N TYR A 151 -3.79 13.60 7.73
CA TYR A 151 -3.90 13.66 6.27
C TYR A 151 -5.33 13.34 5.80
N ASN A 152 -5.91 12.27 6.33
CA ASN A 152 -7.27 11.85 6.01
C ASN A 152 -8.33 12.86 6.48
N GLU A 153 -8.13 13.50 7.63
CA GLU A 153 -9.00 14.59 8.12
C GLU A 153 -8.97 15.80 7.18
N THR A 154 -7.79 16.18 6.69
CA THR A 154 -7.62 17.29 5.74
C THR A 154 -8.34 17.03 4.41
N GLN A 155 -8.50 15.76 4.04
CA GLN A 155 -9.19 15.34 2.82
C GLN A 155 -10.70 15.11 3.01
N SER A 156 -11.18 15.05 4.26
CA SER A 156 -12.60 14.86 4.56
C SER A 156 -13.42 16.12 4.25
N PRO A 157 -14.67 16.00 3.78
CA PRO A 157 -15.51 17.16 3.49
C PRO A 157 -15.84 17.92 4.79
N THR A 158 -15.35 19.15 4.90
CA THR A 158 -15.96 20.12 5.80
C THR A 158 -17.40 20.35 5.34
N LEU A 159 -18.38 19.98 6.18
CA LEU A 159 -19.77 20.38 5.98
C LEU A 159 -19.80 21.92 6.09
N SER A 160 -19.73 22.60 4.95
CA SER A 160 -20.01 24.03 4.87
C SER A 160 -21.49 24.23 5.17
N ILE A 161 -21.79 24.58 6.42
CA ILE A 161 -23.07 25.14 6.86
C ILE A 161 -23.13 26.57 6.31
N ASP A 162 -23.33 26.71 5.00
CA ASP A 162 -23.55 28.01 4.32
C ASP A 162 -24.75 27.87 3.37
N SER A 163 -25.86 27.31 3.86
CA SER A 163 -27.15 27.33 3.18
C SER A 163 -28.30 27.42 4.19
N LEU A 164 -28.23 28.43 5.06
CA LEU A 164 -29.38 28.89 5.85
C LEU A 164 -29.38 30.42 5.84
N TYR A 165 -29.65 30.99 4.68
CA TYR A 165 -30.29 32.31 4.51
C TYR A 165 -31.07 32.33 3.20
#